data_AF-A0A920J7Q3-F1
#
_entry.id   AF-A0A920J7Q3-F1
#
_cell.length_a   1.000
_cell.length_b   1.000
_cell.length_c   1.000
_cell.angle_alpha   90.00
_cell.angle_beta   90.00
_cell.angle_gamma   90.00
#
_symmetry.space_group_name_H-M   'P 1'
#
loop_
_entity.id
_entity.type
_entity.pdbx_description
1 polymer ?
#
loop_
_entity_poly.entity_id
_entity_poly.type
_entity_poly.pdbx_seq_one_letter_code
_entity_poly.pdbx_strand_id
1 'polypeptide(L)'
;MKEDDKKYLDSIVEKIISFGFEIIATKGTAKYIKKLGFDVQEINKVAEGRPHIVDELVNDQVCLVINTTQGRQSIKDSASIRQRL
;
A
#
# COMPACT_ATOMS: atom_id res chain seq x y z
N MET A 1 -2.29 -1.83 5.59
CA MET A 1 -1.43 -2.52 6.56
C MET A 1 -1.91 -2.18 7.97
N LYS A 2 -1.92 -3.15 8.89
CA LYS A 2 -2.24 -2.90 10.31
C LYS A 2 -1.22 -1.95 10.94
N GLU A 3 -1.63 -1.26 12.00
CA GLU A 3 -0.71 -0.40 12.77
C GLU A 3 0.46 -1.19 13.36
N ASP A 4 0.21 -2.35 14.00
CA ASP A 4 1.25 -3.17 14.63
C ASP A 4 2.27 -3.75 13.63
N ASP A 5 1.89 -3.84 12.36
CA ASP A 5 2.76 -4.33 11.29
C ASP A 5 3.66 -3.21 10.71
N LYS A 6 3.39 -1.93 11.03
CA LYS A 6 4.20 -0.81 10.53
C LYS A 6 5.65 -0.87 10.94
N LYS A 7 5.94 -1.45 12.11
CA LYS A 7 7.31 -1.68 12.59
C LYS A 7 8.18 -2.48 11.62
N TYR A 8 7.57 -3.30 10.75
CA TYR A 8 8.33 -4.08 9.77
C TYR A 8 8.77 -3.22 8.56
N LEU A 9 8.11 -2.08 8.33
CA LEU A 9 8.46 -1.18 7.22
C LEU A 9 9.86 -0.60 7.35
N ASP A 10 10.34 -0.40 8.58
CA ASP A 10 11.66 0.14 8.88
C ASP A 10 12.76 -0.61 8.11
N SER A 11 12.61 -1.94 7.96
CA SER A 11 13.56 -2.81 7.26
C SER A 11 13.21 -3.13 5.81
N ILE A 12 11.94 -2.93 5.41
CA ILE A 12 11.41 -3.35 4.11
C ILE A 12 11.48 -2.20 3.10
N VAL A 13 11.14 -0.99 3.52
CA VAL A 13 11.05 0.19 2.65
C VAL A 13 12.39 0.49 1.98
N GLU A 14 13.47 0.50 2.77
CA GLU A 14 14.82 0.75 2.26
C GLU A 14 15.23 -0.28 1.20
N LYS A 15 14.92 -1.57 1.42
CA LYS A 15 15.22 -2.64 0.48
C LYS A 15 14.41 -2.53 -0.81
N ILE A 16 13.12 -2.20 -0.71
CA ILE A 16 12.27 -2.02 -1.89
C ILE A 16 12.83 -0.88 -2.75
N ILE A 17 13.18 0.25 -2.14
CA ILE A 17 13.75 1.40 -2.85
C ILE A 17 15.12 1.06 -3.43
N SER A 18 15.97 0.33 -2.72
CA SER A 18 17.31 -0.05 -3.23
C SER A 18 17.26 -1.01 -4.43
N PHE A 19 16.14 -1.74 -4.61
CA PHE A 19 15.86 -2.52 -5.82
C PHE A 19 15.26 -1.68 -6.97
N GLY A 20 15.11 -0.37 -6.79
CA GLY A 20 14.62 0.55 -7.82
C GLY A 20 13.10 0.66 -7.91
N PHE A 21 12.37 0.19 -6.91
CA PHE A 21 10.92 0.34 -6.86
C PHE A 21 10.51 1.67 -6.23
N GLU A 22 9.47 2.28 -6.80
CA GLU A 22 8.73 3.36 -6.16
C GLU A 22 7.66 2.80 -5.22
N ILE A 23 7.30 3.56 -4.19
CA ILE A 23 6.32 3.13 -3.19
C ILE A 23 5.05 3.95 -3.33
N ILE A 24 3.92 3.25 -3.47
CA ILE A 24 2.58 3.80 -3.36
C ILE A 24 1.91 3.22 -2.10
N ALA A 25 1.33 4.06 -1.24
CA ALA A 25 0.73 3.60 0.00
C ALA A 25 -0.52 4.40 0.41
N THR A 26 -1.45 3.73 1.08
CA THR A 26 -2.61 4.42 1.71
C THR A 26 -2.17 5.37 2.80
N LYS A 27 -2.92 6.46 3.00
CA LYS A 27 -2.61 7.60 3.90
C LYS A 27 -1.90 7.25 5.21
N GLY A 28 -2.46 6.34 6.00
CA GLY A 28 -1.89 5.96 7.30
C GLY A 28 -0.53 5.27 7.20
N THR A 29 -0.30 4.52 6.12
CA THR A 29 0.98 3.87 5.82
C THR A 29 1.96 4.86 5.20
N ALA A 30 1.52 5.68 4.24
CA ALA A 30 2.34 6.74 3.63
C ALA A 30 2.89 7.70 4.69
N LYS A 31 2.07 8.12 5.66
CA LYS A 31 2.52 8.97 6.77
C LYS A 31 3.62 8.32 7.61
N TYR A 32 3.56 7.00 7.81
CA TYR A 32 4.60 6.28 8.55
C TYR A 32 5.91 6.23 7.75
N ILE A 33 5.84 5.92 6.45
CA ILE A 33 7.00 5.88 5.56
C ILE A 33 7.67 7.25 5.45
N LYS A 34 6.89 8.33 5.30
CA LYS A 34 7.43 9.71 5.31
C LYS A 34 8.17 10.04 6.60
N LYS A 35 7.71 9.53 7.76
CA LYS A 35 8.41 9.72 9.05
C LYS A 35 9.74 8.98 9.11
N LEU A 36 9.90 7.90 8.37
CA LEU A 36 11.18 7.20 8.21
C LEU A 36 12.15 7.93 7.26
N GLY A 37 11.70 9.01 6.61
CA GLY A 37 12.53 9.81 5.70
C GLY A 37 12.53 9.33 4.24
N PHE A 38 11.62 8.43 3.87
CA PHE A 38 11.53 7.89 2.51
C PHE A 38 10.40 8.52 1.71
N ASP A 39 10.60 8.62 0.40
CA ASP A 39 9.58 9.07 -0.54
C ASP A 39 8.50 8.00 -0.74
N VAL A 40 7.25 8.46 -0.86
CA VAL A 40 6.08 7.62 -1.05
C VAL A 40 4.93 8.42 -1.62
N GLN A 41 4.29 7.88 -2.66
CA GLN A 41 3.04 8.40 -3.20
C GLN A 41 1.86 7.95 -2.33
N GLU A 42 0.99 8.89 -1.98
CA GLU A 42 -0.24 8.59 -1.26
C GLU A 42 -1.36 8.21 -2.24
N ILE A 43 -2.13 7.17 -1.93
CA ILE A 43 -3.28 6.73 -2.73
C ILE A 43 -4.50 6.44 -1.84
N ASN A 44 -5.70 6.65 -2.36
CA ASN A 44 -6.92 6.34 -1.63
C ASN A 44 -7.19 4.84 -1.56
N LYS A 45 -7.87 4.41 -0.49
CA LYS A 45 -8.62 3.14 -0.51
C LYS A 45 -9.83 3.26 -1.43
N VAL A 46 -10.38 2.13 -1.85
CA VAL A 46 -11.60 2.09 -2.67
C VAL A 46 -12.75 2.90 -2.04
N ALA A 47 -12.94 2.78 -0.73
CA ALA A 47 -13.98 3.51 0.01
C ALA A 47 -13.73 5.02 0.17
N GLU A 48 -12.52 5.50 -0.14
CA GLU A 48 -12.08 6.88 0.09
C GLU A 48 -12.20 7.74 -1.20
N GLY A 49 -12.63 7.16 -2.33
CA GLY A 49 -12.81 7.87 -3.61
C GLY A 49 -11.62 7.75 -4.56
N ARG A 50 -11.73 8.33 -5.76
CA ARG A 50 -10.70 8.23 -6.83
C ARG A 50 -9.67 9.37 -6.80
N PRO A 51 -8.43 9.16 -7.32
CA PRO A 51 -7.87 7.87 -7.73
C PRO A 51 -7.63 6.96 -6.51
N HIS A 52 -7.92 5.67 -6.63
CA HIS A 52 -7.71 4.68 -5.56
C HIS A 52 -6.83 3.52 -6.02
N ILE A 53 -6.35 2.71 -5.08
CA ILE A 53 -5.40 1.60 -5.32
C ILE A 53 -5.79 0.65 -6.48
N VAL A 54 -7.07 0.41 -6.72
CA VAL A 54 -7.51 -0.46 -7.83
C VAL A 54 -7.29 0.19 -9.20
N ASP A 55 -7.30 1.52 -9.29
CA ASP A 55 -7.01 2.22 -10.54
C ASP A 55 -5.53 2.02 -10.91
N GLU A 56 -4.62 2.15 -9.94
CA GLU A 56 -3.17 1.91 -10.12
C GLU A 56 -2.84 0.46 -10.48
N LEU A 57 -3.55 -0.50 -9.89
CA LEU A 57 -3.40 -1.92 -10.20
C LEU A 57 -3.82 -2.25 -11.64
N VAL A 58 -4.95 -1.70 -12.09
CA VAL A 58 -5.46 -1.93 -13.45
C VAL A 58 -4.58 -1.27 -14.52
N ASN A 59 -3.87 -0.20 -14.18
CA ASN A 59 -2.94 0.47 -15.08
C ASN A 59 -1.57 -0.24 -15.19
N ASP A 60 -1.44 -1.47 -14.65
CA ASP A 60 -0.21 -2.27 -14.59
C ASP A 60 1.01 -1.53 -13.98
N GLN A 61 0.76 -0.49 -13.16
CA GLN A 61 1.82 0.30 -12.53
C GLN A 61 2.31 -0.31 -11.20
N VAL A 62 1.71 -1.42 -10.75
CA VAL A 62 2.01 -2.03 -9.45
C VAL A 62 2.48 -3.46 -9.61
N CYS A 63 3.78 -3.68 -9.45
CA CYS A 63 4.41 -5.01 -9.55
C CYS A 63 4.35 -5.83 -8.26
N LEU A 64 4.11 -5.19 -7.11
CA LEU A 64 4.09 -5.83 -5.79
C LEU A 64 3.06 -5.19 -4.88
N VAL A 65 2.21 -6.00 -4.25
CA VAL A 65 1.21 -5.55 -3.28
C VAL A 65 1.48 -6.18 -1.92
N ILE A 66 1.75 -5.33 -0.91
CA ILE A 66 1.86 -5.76 0.48
C ILE A 66 0.57 -5.37 1.22
N ASN A 67 -0.27 -6.37 1.52
CA ASN A 67 -1.51 -6.18 2.26
C ASN A 67 -1.49 -6.99 3.56
N THR A 68 -1.45 -6.32 4.71
CA THR A 68 -1.73 -6.95 6.01
C THR A 68 -3.12 -6.55 6.51
N THR A 69 -3.93 -7.53 6.91
CA THR A 69 -5.38 -7.41 7.13
C THR A 69 -5.72 -6.55 8.34
N GLN A 70 -6.73 -5.67 8.31
CA GLN A 70 -7.32 -5.11 9.54
C GLN A 70 -8.86 -5.23 9.45
N GLY A 71 -9.42 -6.26 10.09
CA GLY A 71 -10.88 -6.48 10.21
C GLY A 71 -11.62 -7.08 8.98
N ARG A 72 -12.87 -7.52 9.20
CA ARG A 72 -13.76 -8.15 8.19
C ARG A 72 -13.98 -7.30 6.93
N GLN A 73 -13.97 -5.98 7.05
CA GLN A 73 -14.17 -5.06 5.92
C GLN A 73 -12.97 -5.10 4.96
N SER A 74 -11.75 -5.12 5.48
CA SER A 74 -10.54 -5.27 4.67
C SER A 74 -10.51 -6.58 3.88
N ILE A 75 -11.14 -7.65 4.36
CA ILE A 75 -11.20 -8.92 3.63
C ILE A 75 -12.09 -8.81 2.39
N LYS A 76 -13.24 -8.13 2.49
CA LYS A 76 -14.15 -7.89 1.36
C LYS A 76 -13.51 -6.96 0.33
N ASP A 77 -12.85 -5.90 0.77
CA ASP A 77 -12.17 -4.96 -0.14
C ASP A 77 -10.91 -5.57 -0.77
N SER A 78 -10.17 -6.42 -0.03
CA SER A 78 -9.05 -7.18 -0.60
C SER A 78 -9.50 -8.31 -1.53
N ALA A 79 -10.77 -8.75 -1.49
CA ALA A 79 -11.29 -9.78 -2.40
C ALA A 79 -11.41 -9.24 -3.83
N SER A 80 -11.82 -7.97 -4.00
CA SER A 80 -11.88 -7.34 -5.32
C SER A 80 -10.49 -7.07 -5.92
N ILE A 81 -9.49 -6.79 -5.07
CA ILE A 81 -8.08 -6.72 -5.50
C ILE A 81 -7.59 -8.09 -5.96
N ARG A 82 -7.80 -9.14 -5.15
CA ARG A 82 -7.37 -10.52 -5.48
C ARG A 82 -8.08 -11.13 -6.69
N GLN A 83 -9.27 -10.64 -7.06
CA GLN A 83 -9.99 -11.09 -8.26
C GLN A 83 -9.49 -10.43 -9.55
N ARG A 84 -8.70 -9.35 -9.45
CA ARG A 84 -8.21 -8.57 -10.60
C ARG A 84 -6.70 -8.70 -10.84
N LEU A 85 -6.02 -9.48 -10.01
CA LEU A 85 -4.68 -10.04 -10.26
C LEU A 85 -4.84 -11.42 -10.92
#